data_AF-A0A4R2RI34-F1
#
_entry.id   AF-A0A4R2RI34-F1
#
_cell.length_a   1.000
_cell.length_b   1.000
_cell.length_c   1.000
_cell.angle_alpha   90.00
_cell.angle_beta   90.00
_cell.angle_gamma   90.00
#
_symmetry.space_group_name_H-M   'P 1'
#
loop_
_entity.id
_entity.type
_entity.pdbx_description
1 polymer ?
#
loop_
_entity_poly.entity_id
_entity_poly.type
_entity_poly.pdbx_seq_one_letter_code
_entity_poly.pdbx_strand_id
1 'polypeptide(L)'
;MTIAIPAITAGHVTGRVGYEGVQLRAIKMALHHWAEYGKCFSKYNVILGTELAITEKIKVRIMNDRLGLELLAAEVYQEHGQPEAAIDLLEKSAFHSERVVRLSLGELYFQGKEYEKCIKELQRIENNDNAGTVALLYQGIAFRELGHLGPAIEVFRMALRRKKERDEEVLTEIWYELAKTLIQVGEKKKAKKELEAIMLRQVDYQDVRALLETLA
;
A
#
# COMPACT_ATOMS: atom_id res chain seq x y z
N MET A 1 33.12 7.80 -9.61
CA MET A 1 31.76 8.19 -10.02
C MET A 1 30.86 7.93 -8.82
N THR A 2 30.85 8.90 -7.91
CA THR A 2 30.24 8.79 -6.57
C THR A 2 28.90 9.48 -6.64
N ILE A 3 27.90 8.81 -7.20
CA ILE A 3 26.55 9.37 -7.28
C ILE A 3 25.80 8.94 -6.02
N ALA A 4 25.93 9.80 -5.02
CA ALA A 4 24.88 10.31 -4.16
C ALA A 4 23.78 9.32 -3.70
N ILE A 5 24.11 8.51 -2.69
CA ILE A 5 23.09 7.92 -1.78
C ILE A 5 22.24 9.03 -1.10
N PRO A 6 22.77 10.22 -0.74
CA PRO A 6 21.94 11.29 -0.18
C PRO A 6 20.95 11.90 -1.18
N ALA A 7 21.19 11.82 -2.49
CA ALA A 7 20.25 12.41 -3.47
C ALA A 7 18.96 11.60 -3.63
N ILE A 8 19.01 10.30 -3.29
CA ILE A 8 17.86 9.40 -3.40
C ILE A 8 16.91 9.61 -2.20
N THR A 9 17.42 9.94 -1.01
CA THR A 9 16.60 10.12 0.21
C THR A 9 16.34 11.57 0.60
N ALA A 10 17.14 12.55 0.15
CA ALA A 10 17.00 13.96 0.55
C ALA A 10 15.87 14.74 -0.15
N GLY A 11 15.03 14.09 -0.97
CA GLY A 11 13.91 14.73 -1.68
C GLY A 11 12.81 15.30 -0.79
N HIS A 12 12.79 14.97 0.50
CA HIS A 12 11.72 15.41 1.41
C HIS A 12 11.75 16.90 1.78
N VAL A 13 12.81 17.68 1.48
CA VAL A 13 12.95 19.02 2.10
C VAL A 13 13.08 20.23 1.16
N THR A 14 13.46 20.16 -0.12
CA THR A 14 13.59 21.41 -0.92
C THR A 14 13.48 21.26 -2.45
N GLY A 15 12.51 21.96 -3.06
CA GLY A 15 12.55 22.51 -4.43
C GLY A 15 12.31 21.55 -5.63
N ARG A 16 11.07 21.52 -6.13
CA ARG A 16 10.53 20.47 -7.03
C ARG A 16 11.05 20.38 -8.48
N VAL A 17 11.33 21.47 -9.21
CA VAL A 17 11.44 21.34 -10.69
C VAL A 17 12.79 20.82 -11.23
N GLY A 18 13.87 20.88 -10.44
CA GLY A 18 15.22 20.45 -10.88
C GLY A 18 15.66 19.06 -10.39
N TYR A 19 15.09 18.58 -9.28
CA TYR A 19 15.51 17.36 -8.60
C TYR A 19 14.72 16.11 -9.02
N GLU A 20 13.49 16.29 -9.52
CA GLU A 20 12.63 15.20 -10.02
C GLU A 20 13.32 14.40 -11.14
N GLY A 21 13.93 15.08 -12.12
CA GLY A 21 14.69 14.41 -13.17
C GLY A 21 15.94 13.66 -12.68
N VAL A 22 16.51 14.07 -11.54
CA VAL A 22 17.74 13.50 -10.99
C VAL A 22 17.46 12.18 -10.28
N GLN A 23 16.38 12.10 -9.49
CA GLN A 23 15.99 10.87 -8.80
C GLN A 23 15.63 9.77 -9.79
N LEU A 24 14.76 10.06 -10.76
CA LEU A 24 14.36 9.11 -11.79
C LEU A 24 15.54 8.64 -12.65
N ARG A 25 16.49 9.54 -12.95
CA ARG A 25 17.72 9.16 -13.67
C ARG A 25 18.62 8.27 -12.81
N ALA A 26 18.80 8.62 -11.54
CA ALA A 26 19.65 7.86 -10.62
C ALA A 26 19.12 6.44 -10.42
N ILE A 27 17.81 6.29 -10.24
CA ILE A 27 17.20 4.97 -10.01
C ILE A 27 17.26 4.09 -11.26
N LYS A 28 17.00 4.65 -12.46
CA LYS A 28 17.14 3.92 -13.73
C LYS A 28 18.57 3.44 -13.94
N MET A 29 19.54 4.29 -13.64
CA MET A 29 20.96 3.94 -13.75
C MET A 29 21.36 2.87 -12.73
N ALA A 30 20.87 2.95 -11.48
CA ALA A 30 21.12 1.94 -10.46
C ALA A 30 20.53 0.57 -10.83
N LEU A 31 19.31 0.53 -11.39
CA LEU A 31 18.69 -0.69 -11.88
C LEU A 31 19.46 -1.29 -13.07
N HIS A 32 19.85 -0.45 -14.03
CA HIS A 32 20.61 -0.88 -15.21
C HIS A 32 22.00 -1.43 -14.83
N HIS A 33 22.64 -0.84 -13.82
CA HIS A 33 23.97 -1.20 -13.32
C HIS A 33 23.90 -1.89 -11.94
N TRP A 34 22.92 -2.77 -11.75
CA TRP A 34 22.71 -3.44 -10.46
C TRP A 34 23.96 -4.18 -9.97
N ALA A 35 24.69 -4.85 -10.87
CA ALA A 35 25.88 -5.61 -10.51
C ALA A 35 26.98 -4.70 -9.93
N GLU A 36 27.18 -3.51 -10.50
CA GLU A 36 28.10 -2.51 -9.99
C GLU A 36 27.59 -1.89 -8.69
N TYR A 37 26.30 -1.56 -8.62
CA TYR A 37 25.66 -1.03 -7.41
C TYR A 37 25.87 -1.97 -6.22
N GLY A 38 25.54 -3.26 -6.36
CA GLY A 38 25.73 -4.25 -5.31
C GLY A 38 27.20 -4.43 -4.90
N LYS A 39 28.13 -4.39 -5.87
CA LYS A 39 29.58 -4.46 -5.60
C LYS A 39 30.10 -3.29 -4.77
N CYS A 40 29.54 -2.09 -4.94
CA CYS A 40 29.95 -0.93 -4.17
C CYS A 40 29.75 -1.13 -2.67
N PHE A 41 28.70 -1.82 -2.26
CA PHE A 41 28.40 -2.04 -0.85
C PHE A 41 29.09 -3.29 -0.29
N SER A 42 29.10 -4.38 -1.06
CA SER A 42 29.71 -5.64 -0.61
C SER A 42 31.21 -5.51 -0.40
N LYS A 43 31.92 -4.71 -1.23
CA LYS A 43 33.35 -4.44 -1.08
C LYS A 43 33.72 -3.87 0.30
N TYR A 44 32.83 -3.06 0.89
CA TYR A 44 33.06 -2.42 2.17
C TYR A 44 32.24 -3.05 3.31
N ASN A 45 31.58 -4.18 3.05
CA ASN A 45 30.66 -4.85 3.98
C ASN A 45 29.60 -3.89 4.56
N VAL A 46 29.09 -2.98 3.72
CA VAL A 46 28.13 -1.96 4.11
C VAL A 46 26.71 -2.46 3.87
N ILE A 47 25.92 -2.47 4.92
CA ILE A 47 24.49 -2.73 4.89
C ILE A 47 23.77 -1.44 5.26
N LEU A 48 23.02 -0.87 4.32
CA LEU A 48 22.19 0.30 4.55
C LEU A 48 20.74 -0.13 4.57
N GLY A 49 20.00 0.34 5.58
CA GLY A 49 18.56 0.16 5.63
C GLY A 49 17.87 1.51 5.78
N THR A 50 16.71 1.64 5.13
CA THR A 50 15.82 2.80 5.27
C THR A 50 14.39 2.32 5.41
N GLU A 51 13.54 3.15 6.00
CA GLU A 51 12.10 2.91 5.97
C GLU A 51 11.53 3.43 4.65
N LEU A 52 10.75 2.59 3.98
CA LEU A 52 10.00 2.92 2.77
C LEU A 52 8.51 2.73 3.08
N ALA A 53 7.70 3.73 2.76
CA ALA A 53 6.25 3.58 2.72
C ALA A 53 5.91 2.73 1.49
N ILE A 54 5.35 1.54 1.68
CA ILE A 54 4.89 0.67 0.59
C ILE A 54 3.44 0.94 0.27
N THR A 55 2.71 1.43 1.27
CA THR A 55 1.37 1.99 1.12
C THR A 55 1.23 3.17 2.08
N GLU A 56 0.15 3.95 1.97
CA GLU A 56 -0.15 5.02 2.93
C GLU A 56 -0.15 4.55 4.40
N LYS A 57 -0.42 3.25 4.65
CA LYS A 57 -0.58 2.67 5.99
C LYS A 57 0.57 1.76 6.43
N ILE A 58 1.47 1.36 5.53
CA ILE A 58 2.52 0.37 5.82
C ILE A 58 3.89 0.90 5.44
N LYS A 59 4.77 0.98 6.44
CA LYS A 59 6.20 1.20 6.25
C LYS A 59 6.96 -0.10 6.44
N VAL A 60 7.92 -0.36 5.57
CA VAL A 60 8.82 -1.51 5.67
C VAL A 60 10.27 -1.04 5.66
N ARG A 61 11.13 -1.78 6.36
CA ARG A 61 12.56 -1.56 6.27
C ARG A 61 13.07 -2.25 5.00
N ILE A 62 13.54 -1.46 4.05
CA ILE A 62 14.25 -1.96 2.87
C ILE A 62 15.76 -1.88 3.10
N MET A 63 16.51 -2.71 2.38
CA MET A 63 17.96 -2.74 2.42
C MET A 63 18.53 -2.28 1.07
N ASN A 64 19.85 -2.09 1.00
CA ASN A 64 20.57 -1.82 -0.26
C ASN A 64 20.76 -3.07 -1.14
N ASP A 65 19.86 -4.05 -1.03
CA ASP A 65 19.80 -5.24 -1.86
C ASP A 65 18.89 -5.03 -3.09
N ARG A 66 18.75 -6.07 -3.92
CA ARG A 66 18.01 -5.94 -5.19
C ARG A 66 16.53 -5.69 -4.94
N LEU A 67 15.95 -6.39 -3.97
CA LEU A 67 14.57 -6.21 -3.57
C LEU A 67 14.31 -4.79 -3.09
N GLY A 68 15.14 -4.27 -2.18
CA GLY A 68 15.00 -2.91 -1.69
C GLY A 68 15.16 -1.86 -2.78
N LEU A 69 16.06 -2.08 -3.75
CA LEU A 69 16.21 -1.19 -4.90
C LEU A 69 14.98 -1.22 -5.82
N GLU A 70 14.43 -2.40 -6.11
CA GLU A 70 13.23 -2.53 -6.96
C GLU A 70 11.99 -1.90 -6.31
N LEU A 71 11.80 -2.08 -4.99
CA LEU A 71 10.73 -1.41 -4.24
C LEU A 71 10.91 0.11 -4.19
N LEU A 72 12.13 0.57 -3.94
CA LEU A 72 12.43 2.01 -3.97
C LEU A 72 12.21 2.60 -5.36
N ALA A 73 12.50 1.84 -6.41
CA ALA A 73 12.26 2.29 -7.77
C ALA A 73 10.78 2.37 -8.11
N ALA A 74 9.96 1.41 -7.65
CA ALA A 74 8.52 1.49 -7.80
C ALA A 74 7.95 2.77 -7.19
N GLU A 75 8.38 3.13 -5.97
CA GLU A 75 7.97 4.37 -5.30
C GLU A 75 8.40 5.61 -6.10
N VAL A 76 9.67 5.67 -6.53
CA VAL A 76 10.16 6.79 -7.35
C VAL A 76 9.37 6.90 -8.65
N TYR A 77 9.00 5.79 -9.29
CA TYR A 77 8.16 5.82 -10.47
C TYR A 77 6.76 6.37 -10.16
N GLN A 78 6.13 5.99 -9.05
CA GLN A 78 4.83 6.54 -8.61
C GLN A 78 4.89 8.05 -8.36
N GLU A 79 5.89 8.53 -7.61
CA GLU A 79 6.09 9.96 -7.32
C GLU A 79 6.24 10.80 -8.61
N HIS A 80 6.76 10.19 -9.67
CA HIS A 80 6.98 10.84 -10.97
C HIS A 80 5.85 10.58 -11.98
N GLY A 81 4.71 10.06 -11.55
CA GLY A 81 3.55 9.82 -12.42
C GLY A 81 3.81 8.75 -13.49
N GLN A 82 4.65 7.76 -13.19
CA GLN A 82 4.96 6.61 -14.06
C GLN A 82 4.54 5.28 -13.41
N PRO A 83 3.30 5.12 -12.91
CA PRO A 83 2.88 3.90 -12.22
C PRO A 83 2.95 2.65 -13.10
N GLU A 84 2.79 2.77 -14.41
CA GLU A 84 2.91 1.63 -15.35
C GLU A 84 4.35 1.09 -15.39
N ALA A 85 5.35 1.96 -15.24
CA ALA A 85 6.74 1.54 -15.16
C ALA A 85 7.05 0.83 -13.83
N ALA A 86 6.41 1.26 -12.74
CA ALA A 86 6.50 0.59 -11.44
C ALA A 86 5.88 -0.81 -11.52
N ILE A 87 4.69 -0.93 -12.12
CA ILE A 87 4.00 -2.21 -12.33
C ILE A 87 4.87 -3.15 -13.17
N ASP A 88 5.35 -2.70 -14.34
CA ASP A 88 6.18 -3.53 -15.24
C ASP A 88 7.45 -4.04 -14.55
N LEU A 89 8.10 -3.18 -13.75
CA LEU A 89 9.27 -3.55 -12.95
C LEU A 89 8.94 -4.66 -11.95
N LEU A 90 7.89 -4.48 -11.14
CA LEU A 90 7.55 -5.41 -10.06
C LEU A 90 6.92 -6.71 -10.56
N GLU A 91 6.21 -6.69 -11.69
CA GLU A 91 5.69 -7.91 -12.33
C GLU A 91 6.80 -8.81 -12.87
N LYS A 92 7.87 -8.21 -13.40
CA LYS A 92 9.05 -8.95 -13.92
C LYS A 92 10.07 -9.28 -12.84
N SER A 93 9.85 -8.80 -11.61
CA SER A 93 10.77 -9.03 -10.49
C SER A 93 10.87 -10.52 -10.15
N ALA A 94 12.09 -10.98 -9.86
CA ALA A 94 12.31 -12.30 -9.28
C ALA A 94 11.69 -12.45 -7.88
N PHE A 95 11.35 -11.33 -7.24
CA PHE A 95 10.75 -11.25 -5.92
C PHE A 95 9.23 -11.04 -5.97
N HIS A 96 8.58 -11.20 -7.13
CA HIS A 96 7.13 -11.03 -7.27
C HIS A 96 6.32 -11.87 -6.25
N SER A 97 6.84 -13.04 -5.83
CA SER A 97 6.19 -13.86 -4.80
C SER A 97 6.28 -13.31 -3.38
N GLU A 98 7.23 -12.41 -3.11
CA GLU A 98 7.42 -11.81 -1.80
C GLU A 98 6.22 -10.96 -1.42
N ARG A 99 5.79 -11.11 -0.18
CA ARG A 99 4.58 -10.46 0.34
C ARG A 99 4.61 -8.94 0.17
N VAL A 100 5.77 -8.33 0.37
CA VAL A 100 5.96 -6.88 0.24
C VAL A 100 5.78 -6.42 -1.22
N VAL A 101 6.26 -7.20 -2.19
CA VAL A 101 6.10 -6.88 -3.62
C VAL A 101 4.65 -7.06 -4.05
N ARG A 102 3.98 -8.12 -3.58
CA ARG A 102 2.53 -8.30 -3.82
C ARG A 102 1.69 -7.18 -3.25
N LEU A 103 2.04 -6.69 -2.06
CA LEU A 103 1.34 -5.56 -1.44
C LEU A 103 1.51 -4.28 -2.27
N SER A 104 2.75 -3.99 -2.70
CA SER A 104 3.05 -2.83 -3.57
C SER A 104 2.33 -2.93 -4.92
N LEU A 105 2.39 -4.08 -5.60
CA LEU A 105 1.62 -4.32 -6.84
C LEU A 105 0.11 -4.20 -6.62
N GLY A 106 -0.40 -4.72 -5.51
CA GLY A 106 -1.81 -4.62 -5.17
C GLY A 106 -2.27 -3.17 -5.01
N GLU A 107 -1.48 -2.34 -4.33
CA GLU A 107 -1.75 -0.89 -4.21
C GLU A 107 -1.68 -0.19 -5.57
N LEU A 108 -0.64 -0.44 -6.36
CA LEU A 108 -0.50 0.11 -7.72
C LEU A 108 -1.73 -0.19 -8.58
N TYR A 109 -2.18 -1.45 -8.56
CA TYR A 109 -3.39 -1.86 -9.27
C TYR A 109 -4.66 -1.22 -8.70
N PHE A 110 -4.75 -1.07 -7.38
CA PHE A 110 -5.86 -0.40 -6.73
C PHE A 110 -5.96 1.08 -7.15
N GLN A 111 -4.83 1.81 -7.13
CA GLN A 111 -4.74 3.20 -7.57
C GLN A 111 -5.08 3.34 -9.07
N GLY A 112 -4.64 2.39 -9.89
CA GLY A 112 -4.98 2.29 -11.31
C GLY A 112 -6.41 1.82 -11.60
N LYS A 113 -7.21 1.52 -10.57
CA LYS A 113 -8.57 0.95 -10.67
C LYS A 113 -8.63 -0.40 -11.39
N GLU A 114 -7.51 -1.12 -11.46
CA GLU A 114 -7.41 -2.49 -11.98
C GLU A 114 -7.78 -3.49 -10.86
N TYR A 115 -9.02 -3.42 -10.41
CA TYR A 115 -9.49 -4.08 -9.19
C TYR A 115 -9.34 -5.62 -9.22
N GLU A 116 -9.53 -6.26 -10.37
CA GLU A 116 -9.35 -7.71 -10.51
C GLU A 116 -7.88 -8.12 -10.31
N LYS A 117 -6.93 -7.34 -10.83
CA LYS A 117 -5.50 -7.59 -10.64
C LYS A 117 -5.09 -7.33 -9.20
N CYS A 118 -5.58 -6.24 -8.60
CA CYS A 118 -5.42 -5.95 -7.18
C CYS A 118 -5.85 -7.15 -6.32
N ILE A 119 -7.07 -7.67 -6.53
CA ILE A 119 -7.58 -8.84 -5.79
C ILE A 119 -6.68 -10.07 -6.01
N LYS A 120 -6.27 -10.31 -7.26
CA LYS A 120 -5.45 -11.49 -7.62
C LYS A 120 -4.09 -11.50 -6.94
N GLU A 121 -3.46 -10.33 -6.79
CA GLU A 121 -2.18 -10.21 -6.09
C GLU A 121 -2.34 -10.33 -4.58
N LEU A 122 -3.31 -9.62 -4.01
CA LEU A 122 -3.47 -9.51 -2.56
C LEU A 122 -4.04 -10.76 -1.90
N GLN A 123 -4.80 -11.60 -2.61
CA GLN A 123 -5.36 -12.84 -2.05
C GLN A 123 -4.30 -13.84 -1.57
N ARG A 124 -3.05 -13.67 -2.01
CA ARG A 124 -1.91 -14.51 -1.60
C ARG A 124 -1.27 -14.03 -0.30
N ILE A 125 -1.78 -12.95 0.30
CA ILE A 125 -1.27 -12.39 1.55
C ILE A 125 -2.18 -12.81 2.71
N GLU A 126 -1.59 -13.49 3.69
CA GLU A 126 -2.33 -13.92 4.89
C GLU A 126 -2.52 -12.79 5.91
N ASN A 127 -3.65 -12.77 6.60
CA ASN A 127 -3.94 -11.84 7.70
C ASN A 127 -3.19 -12.22 9.00
N ASN A 128 -1.87 -12.09 8.98
CA ASN A 128 -1.00 -12.36 10.13
C ASN A 128 -0.48 -11.08 10.79
N ASP A 129 -0.37 -9.98 10.05
CA ASP A 129 0.08 -8.66 10.51
C ASP A 129 -0.73 -7.49 9.91
N ASN A 130 -0.27 -6.25 10.13
CA ASN A 130 -0.86 -5.05 9.54
C ASN A 130 -0.84 -5.09 8.01
N ALA A 131 0.23 -5.59 7.40
CA ALA A 131 0.33 -5.70 5.93
C ALA A 131 -0.77 -6.61 5.37
N GLY A 132 -1.02 -7.77 5.99
CA GLY A 132 -2.13 -8.64 5.60
C GLY A 132 -3.50 -8.04 5.86
N THR A 133 -3.62 -7.19 6.89
CA THR A 133 -4.88 -6.48 7.19
C THR A 133 -5.17 -5.40 6.14
N VAL A 134 -4.14 -4.66 5.72
CA VAL A 134 -4.23 -3.67 4.63
C VAL A 134 -4.49 -4.34 3.28
N ALA A 135 -3.89 -5.51 3.02
CA ALA A 135 -4.21 -6.29 1.82
C ALA A 135 -5.71 -6.62 1.74
N LEU A 136 -6.31 -7.09 2.84
CA LEU A 136 -7.75 -7.35 2.89
C LEU A 136 -8.59 -6.07 2.79
N LEU A 137 -8.15 -4.95 3.35
CA LEU A 137 -8.82 -3.66 3.16
C LEU A 137 -8.94 -3.31 1.66
N TYR A 138 -7.83 -3.33 0.91
CA TYR A 138 -7.87 -3.05 -0.53
C TYR A 138 -8.70 -4.08 -1.30
N GLN A 139 -8.62 -5.37 -0.96
CA GLN A 139 -9.45 -6.38 -1.58
C GLN A 139 -10.95 -6.13 -1.36
N GLY A 140 -11.35 -5.77 -0.13
CA GLY A 140 -12.75 -5.50 0.20
C GLY A 140 -13.28 -4.29 -0.58
N ILE A 141 -12.48 -3.22 -0.69
CA ILE A 141 -12.84 -2.05 -1.49
C ILE A 141 -12.92 -2.44 -2.97
N ALA A 142 -11.91 -3.13 -3.50
CA ALA A 142 -11.88 -3.59 -4.89
C ALA A 142 -13.10 -4.45 -5.25
N PHE A 143 -13.49 -5.41 -4.39
CA PHE A 143 -14.71 -6.18 -4.59
C PHE A 143 -15.97 -5.31 -4.62
N ARG A 144 -16.06 -4.30 -3.75
CA ARG A 144 -17.19 -3.36 -3.75
C ARG A 144 -17.25 -2.53 -5.03
N GLU A 145 -16.12 -1.99 -5.48
CA GLU A 145 -16.05 -1.18 -6.71
C GLU A 145 -16.42 -2.00 -7.95
N LEU A 146 -16.17 -3.31 -7.93
CA LEU A 146 -16.65 -4.27 -8.96
C LEU A 146 -18.13 -4.66 -8.80
N GLY A 147 -18.84 -4.14 -7.80
CA GLY A 147 -20.24 -4.47 -7.51
C GLY A 147 -20.42 -5.81 -6.80
N HIS A 148 -19.34 -6.50 -6.42
CA HIS A 148 -19.36 -7.75 -5.68
C HIS A 148 -19.51 -7.50 -4.17
N LEU A 149 -20.67 -6.97 -3.77
CA LEU A 149 -20.92 -6.50 -2.40
C LEU A 149 -20.88 -7.61 -1.34
N GLY A 150 -21.36 -8.81 -1.66
CA GLY A 150 -21.29 -9.97 -0.76
C GLY A 150 -19.85 -10.37 -0.43
N PRO A 151 -19.02 -10.65 -1.45
CA PRO A 151 -17.59 -10.88 -1.27
C PRO A 151 -16.87 -9.75 -0.53
N ALA A 152 -17.17 -8.48 -0.83
CA ALA A 152 -16.59 -7.33 -0.13
C ALA A 152 -16.85 -7.40 1.38
N ILE A 153 -18.09 -7.65 1.80
CA ILE A 153 -18.47 -7.80 3.22
C ILE A 153 -17.67 -8.91 3.90
N GLU A 154 -17.55 -10.07 3.25
CA GLU A 154 -16.82 -11.21 3.83
C GLU A 154 -15.32 -10.92 3.96
N VAL A 155 -14.73 -10.25 2.98
CA VAL A 155 -13.31 -9.82 3.04
C VAL A 155 -13.08 -8.83 4.17
N PHE A 156 -13.93 -7.81 4.34
CA PHE A 156 -13.81 -6.88 5.47
C PHE A 156 -13.98 -7.58 6.81
N ARG A 157 -14.93 -8.53 6.92
CA ARG A 157 -15.08 -9.36 8.13
C ARG A 157 -13.84 -10.19 8.40
N MET A 158 -13.21 -10.78 7.37
CA MET A 158 -11.95 -11.51 7.49
C MET A 158 -10.83 -10.61 8.01
N ALA A 159 -10.74 -9.36 7.56
CA ALA A 159 -9.77 -8.40 8.05
C ALA A 159 -9.95 -8.14 9.55
N LEU A 160 -11.21 -8.03 9.99
CA LEU A 160 -11.61 -7.82 11.39
C LEU A 160 -11.56 -9.08 12.28
N ARG A 161 -11.21 -10.26 11.79
CA ARG A 161 -11.11 -11.47 12.64
C ARG A 161 -9.94 -11.41 13.62
N ARG A 162 -8.84 -10.74 13.25
CA ARG A 162 -7.62 -10.62 14.06
C ARG A 162 -7.32 -9.15 14.30
N LYS A 163 -7.78 -8.64 15.45
CA LYS A 163 -7.68 -7.21 15.81
C LYS A 163 -6.55 -6.90 16.78
N LYS A 164 -6.11 -7.88 17.56
CA LYS A 164 -5.05 -7.68 18.57
C LYS A 164 -3.76 -7.28 17.86
N GLU A 165 -3.10 -6.24 18.37
CA GLU A 165 -1.84 -5.70 17.83
C GLU A 165 -1.95 -5.20 16.38
N ARG A 166 -3.18 -4.94 15.89
CA ARG A 166 -3.40 -4.24 14.63
C ARG A 166 -3.44 -2.75 14.83
N ASP A 167 -3.02 -2.05 13.80
CA ASP A 167 -3.15 -0.60 13.70
C ASP A 167 -4.64 -0.19 13.80
N GLU A 168 -4.94 0.69 14.75
CA GLU A 168 -6.31 1.11 15.05
C GLU A 168 -6.90 1.97 13.92
N GLU A 169 -6.09 2.75 13.20
CA GLU A 169 -6.54 3.52 12.05
C GLU A 169 -6.92 2.59 10.90
N VAL A 170 -6.12 1.54 10.65
CA VAL A 170 -6.45 0.51 9.64
C VAL A 170 -7.76 -0.19 10.00
N LEU A 171 -7.96 -0.58 11.26
CA LEU A 171 -9.20 -1.22 11.70
C LEU A 171 -10.41 -0.29 11.56
N THR A 172 -10.23 1.00 11.86
CA THR A 172 -11.27 2.03 11.73
C THR A 172 -11.70 2.23 10.29
N GLU A 173 -10.72 2.29 9.38
CA GLU A 173 -10.98 2.32 7.93
C GLU A 173 -11.78 1.09 7.47
N ILE A 174 -11.43 -0.10 7.95
CA ILE A 174 -12.16 -1.33 7.59
C ILE A 174 -13.61 -1.30 8.10
N TRP A 175 -13.85 -0.85 9.33
CA TRP A 175 -15.22 -0.70 9.85
C TRP A 175 -16.03 0.28 9.00
N TYR A 176 -15.41 1.40 8.60
CA TYR A 176 -16.04 2.42 7.78
C TYR A 176 -16.40 1.90 6.38
N GLU A 177 -15.45 1.25 5.71
CA GLU A 177 -15.66 0.69 4.38
C GLU A 177 -16.66 -0.49 4.40
N LEU A 178 -16.67 -1.29 5.47
CA LEU A 178 -17.71 -2.30 5.71
C LEU A 178 -19.08 -1.65 5.88
N ALA A 179 -19.19 -0.59 6.68
CA ALA A 179 -20.45 0.12 6.89
C ALA A 179 -21.00 0.68 5.57
N LYS A 180 -20.17 1.34 4.75
CA LYS A 180 -20.56 1.82 3.41
C LYS A 180 -21.07 0.70 2.52
N THR A 181 -20.39 -0.45 2.55
CA THR A 181 -20.80 -1.63 1.78
C THR A 181 -22.15 -2.18 2.26
N LEU A 182 -22.38 -2.22 3.58
CA LEU A 182 -23.66 -2.64 4.17
C LEU A 182 -24.80 -1.68 3.81
N ILE A 183 -24.54 -0.37 3.77
CA ILE A 183 -25.51 0.63 3.29
C ILE A 183 -25.90 0.34 1.84
N GLN A 184 -24.92 0.08 0.97
CA GLN A 184 -25.14 -0.21 -0.44
C GLN A 184 -25.98 -1.48 -0.67
N VAL A 185 -25.81 -2.51 0.18
CA VAL A 185 -26.62 -3.74 0.16
C VAL A 185 -28.02 -3.53 0.78
N GLY A 186 -28.26 -2.41 1.48
CA GLY A 186 -29.53 -2.11 2.16
C GLY A 186 -29.60 -2.64 3.60
N GLU A 187 -28.51 -3.16 4.14
CA GLU A 187 -28.40 -3.73 5.49
C GLU A 187 -28.19 -2.63 6.56
N LYS A 188 -29.09 -1.63 6.57
CA LYS A 188 -28.98 -0.40 7.37
C LYS A 188 -28.73 -0.63 8.87
N LYS A 189 -29.41 -1.62 9.46
CA LYS A 189 -29.26 -1.96 10.89
C LYS A 189 -27.84 -2.41 11.23
N LYS A 190 -27.22 -3.22 10.35
CA LYS A 190 -25.84 -3.68 10.53
C LYS A 190 -24.88 -2.52 10.31
N ALA A 191 -25.09 -1.72 9.26
CA ALA A 191 -24.26 -0.54 9.00
C ALA A 191 -24.23 0.43 10.18
N LYS A 192 -25.40 0.76 10.75
CA LYS A 192 -25.52 1.63 11.92
C LYS A 192 -24.68 1.13 13.11
N LYS A 193 -24.72 -0.18 13.38
CA LYS A 193 -23.92 -0.79 14.46
C LYS A 193 -22.41 -0.60 14.25
N GLU A 194 -21.92 -0.78 13.02
CA GLU A 194 -20.50 -0.57 12.72
C GLU A 194 -20.11 0.92 12.84
N LEU A 195 -20.95 1.84 12.37
CA LEU A 195 -20.73 3.29 12.47
C LEU A 195 -20.76 3.80 13.91
N GLU A 196 -21.69 3.32 14.75
CA GLU A 196 -21.74 3.63 16.18
C GLU A 196 -20.46 3.15 16.89
N ALA A 197 -19.93 2.00 16.50
CA ALA A 197 -18.66 1.50 17.03
C ALA A 197 -17.48 2.41 16.66
N ILE A 198 -17.47 2.99 15.46
CA ILE A 198 -16.47 3.99 15.06
C ILE A 198 -16.63 5.25 15.90
N MET A 199 -17.86 5.79 16.01
CA MET A 199 -18.13 7.05 16.72
C MET A 199 -17.77 7.00 18.22
N LEU A 200 -17.89 5.83 18.86
CA LEU A 200 -17.44 5.63 20.24
C LEU A 200 -15.92 5.75 20.43
N ARG A 201 -15.14 5.55 19.36
CA ARG A 201 -13.68 5.66 19.37
C ARG A 201 -13.21 7.01 18.85
N GLN A 202 -13.80 7.45 17.74
CA GLN A 202 -13.44 8.66 17.02
C GLN A 202 -14.72 9.38 16.58
N VAL A 203 -15.08 10.42 17.33
CA VAL A 203 -16.35 11.14 17.13
C VAL A 203 -16.40 11.84 15.77
N ASP A 204 -15.27 12.37 15.31
CA ASP A 204 -15.16 13.17 14.08
C ASP A 204 -14.54 12.39 12.91
N TYR A 205 -14.65 11.05 12.90
CA TYR A 205 -14.10 10.24 11.82
C TYR A 205 -14.91 10.41 10.53
N GLN A 206 -14.30 11.04 9.54
CA GLN A 206 -14.87 11.30 8.21
C GLN A 206 -16.32 11.83 8.26
N ASP A 207 -17.25 11.20 7.54
CA ASP A 207 -18.67 11.55 7.47
C ASP A 207 -19.56 10.58 8.29
N VAL A 208 -19.00 9.84 9.25
CA VAL A 208 -19.73 8.83 10.06
C VAL A 208 -21.00 9.40 10.70
N ARG A 209 -20.92 10.61 11.26
CA ARG A 209 -22.08 11.28 11.85
C ARG A 209 -23.19 11.53 10.84
N ALA A 210 -22.84 12.05 9.66
CA ALA A 210 -23.81 12.30 8.60
C ALA A 210 -24.43 10.97 8.11
N LEU A 211 -23.62 9.92 7.93
CA LEU A 211 -24.11 8.60 7.57
C LEU A 211 -25.11 8.06 8.62
N LEU A 212 -24.82 8.20 9.92
CA LEU A 212 -25.73 7.78 10.98
C LEU A 212 -27.08 8.52 10.94
N GLU A 213 -27.08 9.82 10.63
CA GLU A 213 -28.30 10.62 10.48
C GLU A 213 -29.15 10.15 9.29
N THR A 214 -28.53 9.71 8.18
CA THR A 214 -29.28 9.14 7.03
C THR A 214 -29.88 7.75 7.28
N LEU A 215 -29.41 7.06 8.32
CA LEU A 215 -29.84 5.70 8.69
C LEU A 215 -30.86 5.69 9.85
N ALA A 216 -31.18 6.86 10.41
CA ALA A 216 -32.24 7.05 11.41
C ALA A 216 -33.63 6.90 10.79
#